data_AF-A0A7Y5H9S0-F1
#
_entry.id   AF-A0A7Y5H9S0-F1
#
_cell.length_a   1.000
_cell.length_b   1.000
_cell.length_c   1.000
_cell.angle_alpha   90.00
_cell.angle_beta   90.00
_cell.angle_gamma   90.00
#
_symmetry.space_group_name_H-M   'P 1'
#
loop_
_entity.id
_entity.type
_entity.pdbx_description
1 polymer ?
#
loop_
_entity_poly.entity_id
_entity_poly.type
_entity_poly.pdbx_seq_one_letter_code
_entity_poly.pdbx_strand_id
1 'polypeptide(L)'
;MNPEILHLYAWDVAFEVPLETIRAQISQAGDGILMPRKGTPRDPAPRRYLHLPLGEVGSGEFRAEASANLYSFGVICITLRHRAQGRTLADFVPHHAPPGVPLDALARGALDGVLSRIAAHLRRPRISPENPEAWTVFRFEAAELQITDATEWMNNHRREVAGLLTGEADPGRLSDQEVDETLRQTFSYYRDDLAVIDWESALVVDPGPAEDVLRVFELANLQLVEYRHYDAELDRVVSRAYEDLSQARGPRLFFGGGDRLRSLRELRLSVADVADEIENATKFLGDWHLARVYMGCAARFHLPEWKAAVEEKLKTIDELYNLAASESSNRKMLLLEAMIVVLFILDLLALFLASSK
;
A
#
# COMPACT_ATOMS: atom_id res chain seq x y z
N MET A 1 22.28 21.58 14.99
CA MET A 1 21.15 21.16 14.14
C MET A 1 20.00 20.73 15.04
N ASN A 2 18.76 20.96 14.61
CA ASN A 2 17.53 20.54 15.31
C ASN A 2 16.47 20.05 14.29
N PRO A 3 16.80 19.01 13.51
CA PRO A 3 15.92 18.49 12.47
C PRO A 3 14.59 17.99 13.03
N GLU A 4 13.60 17.97 12.16
CA GLU A 4 12.36 17.25 12.38
C GLU A 4 12.53 15.79 11.93
N ILE A 5 12.16 14.85 12.79
CA ILE A 5 12.25 13.42 12.53
C ILE A 5 10.82 12.86 12.54
N LEU A 6 10.44 12.21 11.46
CA LEU A 6 9.11 11.63 11.28
C LEU A 6 9.25 10.11 11.17
N HIS A 7 8.57 9.38 12.04
CA HIS A 7 8.41 7.94 11.91
C HIS A 7 7.01 7.66 11.37
N LEU A 8 6.94 7.15 10.15
CA LEU A 8 5.70 6.77 9.48
C LEU A 8 5.49 5.28 9.66
N TYR A 9 4.29 4.89 10.06
CA TYR A 9 3.89 3.51 10.25
C TYR A 9 2.56 3.26 9.54
N ALA A 10 2.59 2.50 8.45
CA ALA A 10 1.40 2.21 7.67
C ALA A 10 0.91 0.78 7.93
N TRP A 11 -0.36 0.65 8.36
CA TRP A 11 -1.02 -0.63 8.58
C TRP A 11 -2.20 -0.83 7.63
N ASP A 12 -2.28 -2.02 7.05
CA ASP A 12 -3.50 -2.56 6.44
C ASP A 12 -4.48 -3.05 7.52
N VAL A 13 -5.50 -2.24 7.83
CA VAL A 13 -6.42 -2.51 8.96
C VAL A 13 -7.78 -3.08 8.53
N ALA A 14 -8.17 -2.93 7.27
CA ALA A 14 -9.48 -3.33 6.77
C ALA A 14 -9.47 -3.44 5.25
N PHE A 15 -10.53 -4.00 4.67
CA PHE A 15 -10.72 -3.92 3.22
C PHE A 15 -11.11 -2.50 2.79
N GLU A 16 -11.98 -1.85 3.57
CA GLU A 16 -12.44 -0.49 3.28
C GLU A 16 -12.66 0.28 4.58
N VAL A 17 -12.23 1.53 4.58
CA VAL A 17 -12.42 2.51 5.65
C VAL A 17 -13.38 3.59 5.11
N PRO A 18 -14.66 3.58 5.51
CA PRO A 18 -15.65 4.53 4.98
C PRO A 18 -15.42 5.95 5.49
N LEU A 19 -14.58 6.72 4.78
CA LEU A 19 -14.13 8.05 5.21
C LEU A 19 -15.31 8.97 5.55
N GLU A 20 -16.30 9.09 4.69
CA GLU A 20 -17.47 9.97 4.93
C GLU A 20 -18.23 9.64 6.23
N THR A 21 -18.34 8.34 6.56
CA THR A 21 -18.99 7.89 7.80
C THR A 21 -18.16 8.27 9.02
N ILE A 22 -16.85 8.05 8.95
CA ILE A 22 -15.92 8.36 10.05
C ILE A 22 -15.80 9.87 10.26
N ARG A 23 -15.73 10.66 9.18
CA ARG A 23 -15.69 12.12 9.22
C ARG A 23 -16.88 12.72 9.96
N ALA A 24 -18.08 12.18 9.71
CA ALA A 24 -19.31 12.63 10.36
C ALA A 24 -19.31 12.38 11.87
N GLN A 25 -18.56 11.39 12.35
CA GLN A 25 -18.48 11.03 13.77
C GLN A 25 -17.30 11.68 14.49
N ILE A 26 -16.20 11.91 13.79
CA ILE A 26 -14.98 12.49 14.34
C ILE A 26 -14.87 13.93 13.88
N SER A 27 -15.41 14.86 14.68
CA SER A 27 -15.41 16.30 14.38
C SER A 27 -14.02 16.89 14.19
N GLN A 28 -13.03 16.36 14.93
CA GLN A 28 -11.61 16.75 14.86
C GLN A 28 -10.90 16.28 13.58
N ALA A 29 -11.49 15.37 12.80
CA ALA A 29 -10.88 14.91 11.56
C ALA A 29 -10.92 16.02 10.51
N GLY A 30 -9.78 16.29 9.89
CA GLY A 30 -9.65 17.19 8.74
C GLY A 30 -9.65 16.40 7.44
N ASP A 31 -10.21 16.99 6.38
CA ASP A 31 -10.11 16.42 5.04
C ASP A 31 -8.75 16.73 4.45
N GLY A 32 -8.10 15.70 3.92
CA GLY A 32 -6.79 15.78 3.30
C GLY A 32 -6.83 15.29 1.86
N ILE A 33 -5.95 15.87 1.04
CA ILE A 33 -5.73 15.42 -0.34
C ILE A 33 -4.30 14.91 -0.44
N LEU A 34 -4.14 13.65 -0.85
CA LEU A 34 -2.83 13.03 -1.06
C LEU A 34 -2.33 13.38 -2.45
N MET A 35 -2.06 14.66 -2.65
CA MET A 35 -1.41 15.20 -3.84
C MET A 35 -0.53 16.38 -3.42
N PRO A 36 0.56 16.62 -4.15
CA PRO A 36 1.27 17.88 -4.07
C PRO A 36 0.36 19.09 -4.27
N ARG A 37 0.63 20.17 -3.53
CA ARG A 37 -0.12 21.43 -3.67
C ARG A 37 0.20 22.19 -4.96
N LYS A 38 1.39 21.96 -5.55
CA LYS A 38 1.87 22.63 -6.77
C LYS A 38 1.83 21.70 -7.99
N GLY A 39 1.50 22.28 -9.15
CA GLY A 39 1.63 21.64 -10.46
C GLY A 39 0.48 20.72 -10.89
N THR A 40 -0.57 20.52 -10.08
CA THR A 40 -1.64 19.54 -10.30
C THR A 40 -2.21 19.55 -11.74
N PRO A 41 -2.33 18.38 -12.43
CA PRO A 41 -3.03 18.31 -13.71
C PRO A 41 -4.50 18.73 -13.54
N ARG A 42 -5.17 19.17 -14.61
CA ARG A 42 -6.56 19.64 -14.56
C ARG A 42 -7.59 18.57 -14.17
N ASP A 43 -7.22 17.29 -14.24
CA ASP A 43 -8.16 16.20 -13.96
C ASP A 43 -7.44 14.92 -13.47
N PRO A 44 -7.15 14.84 -12.17
CA PRO A 44 -7.27 13.55 -11.51
C PRO A 44 -8.19 13.66 -10.29
N ALA A 45 -9.01 12.64 -10.06
CA ALA A 45 -9.74 12.50 -8.80
C ALA A 45 -8.73 12.33 -7.65
N PRO A 46 -8.54 13.31 -6.76
CA PRO A 46 -7.55 13.23 -5.69
C PRO A 46 -7.85 12.08 -4.74
N ARG A 47 -6.83 11.28 -4.40
CA ARG A 47 -6.92 10.34 -3.27
C ARG A 47 -7.13 11.16 -2.00
N ARG A 48 -8.32 11.04 -1.42
CA ARG A 48 -8.69 11.69 -0.17
C ARG A 48 -8.26 10.83 1.01
N TYR A 49 -7.90 11.48 2.09
CA TYR A 49 -7.69 10.85 3.38
C TYR A 49 -8.31 11.69 4.47
N LEU A 50 -8.57 11.08 5.62
CA LEU A 50 -8.92 11.80 6.83
C LEU A 50 -7.69 11.95 7.72
N HIS A 51 -7.31 13.20 7.99
CA HIS A 51 -6.28 13.52 8.95
C HIS A 51 -6.88 13.62 10.34
N LEU A 52 -6.31 12.90 11.30
CA LEU A 52 -6.72 12.92 12.69
C LEU A 52 -5.51 13.25 13.58
N PRO A 53 -5.47 14.45 14.19
CA PRO A 53 -4.47 14.75 15.20
C PRO A 53 -4.74 13.89 16.45
N LEU A 54 -3.70 13.20 16.94
CA LEU A 54 -3.80 12.34 18.12
C LEU A 54 -3.20 12.98 19.38
N GLY A 55 -2.48 14.09 19.21
CA GLY A 55 -1.82 14.82 20.30
C GLY A 55 -0.43 14.26 20.61
N GLU A 56 0.12 14.63 21.76
CA GLU A 56 1.46 14.21 22.18
C GLU A 56 1.45 12.78 22.74
N VAL A 57 2.38 11.95 22.28
CA VAL A 57 2.69 10.62 22.82
C VAL A 57 4.14 10.57 23.28
N GLY A 58 4.46 9.67 24.21
CA GLY A 58 5.82 9.58 24.70
C GLY A 58 6.06 8.45 25.69
N SER A 59 7.34 8.17 25.92
CA SER A 59 7.83 7.22 26.91
C SER A 59 9.11 7.78 27.54
N GLY A 60 9.20 7.76 28.88
CA GLY A 60 10.32 8.38 29.59
C GLY A 60 10.41 9.88 29.31
N GLU A 61 11.56 10.33 28.79
CA GLU A 61 11.79 11.74 28.39
C GLU A 61 11.41 12.01 26.93
N PHE A 62 11.20 10.97 26.12
CA PHE A 62 10.84 11.11 24.72
C PHE A 62 9.40 11.62 24.57
N ARG A 63 9.20 12.62 23.71
CA ARG A 63 7.90 13.19 23.34
C ARG A 63 7.83 13.38 21.83
N ALA A 64 6.70 13.01 21.25
CA ALA A 64 6.42 13.17 19.82
C ALA A 64 4.95 13.58 19.62
N GLU A 65 4.69 14.42 18.63
CA GLU A 65 3.34 14.69 18.14
C GLU A 65 2.89 13.50 17.27
N ALA A 66 1.77 12.90 17.62
CA ALA A 66 1.16 11.80 16.87
C ALA A 66 -0.01 12.29 16.02
N SER A 67 -0.11 11.75 14.81
CA SER A 67 -1.26 11.94 13.94
C SER A 67 -1.56 10.66 13.16
N ALA A 68 -2.80 10.53 12.68
CA ALA A 68 -3.22 9.42 11.83
C ALA A 68 -3.80 9.94 10.52
N ASN A 69 -3.40 9.35 9.40
CA ASN A 69 -4.04 9.51 8.10
C ASN A 69 -4.79 8.22 7.75
N LEU A 70 -6.10 8.32 7.56
CA LEU A 70 -6.97 7.19 7.22
C LEU A 70 -7.29 7.24 5.73
N TYR A 71 -7.07 6.12 5.04
CA TYR A 71 -7.28 5.99 3.59
C TYR A 71 -8.44 5.04 3.29
N SER A 72 -9.24 5.37 2.26
CA SER A 72 -10.47 4.65 1.93
C SER A 72 -10.27 3.16 1.65
N PHE A 73 -9.12 2.78 1.10
CA PHE A 73 -8.75 1.41 0.75
C PHE A 73 -8.15 0.62 1.93
N GLY A 74 -8.45 1.01 3.17
CA GLY A 74 -8.18 0.14 4.31
C GLY A 74 -6.86 0.36 5.04
N VAL A 75 -6.08 1.37 4.64
CA VAL A 75 -4.78 1.68 5.27
C VAL A 75 -4.90 2.83 6.27
N ILE A 76 -4.21 2.71 7.41
CA ILE A 76 -4.01 3.80 8.36
C ILE A 76 -2.51 4.03 8.53
N CYS A 77 -2.07 5.26 8.29
CA CYS A 77 -0.70 5.71 8.52
C CYS A 77 -0.65 6.50 9.83
N ILE A 78 0.13 6.03 10.81
CA ILE A 78 0.46 6.78 12.03
C ILE A 78 1.79 7.47 11.82
N THR A 79 1.84 8.79 12.06
CA THR A 79 3.09 9.56 12.02
C THR A 79 3.42 10.02 13.42
N LEU A 80 4.61 9.65 13.90
CA LEU A 80 5.22 10.18 15.12
C LEU A 80 6.27 11.22 14.73
N ARG A 81 6.04 12.48 15.09
CA ARG A 81 6.90 13.61 14.75
C ARG A 81 7.58 14.17 15.99
N HIS A 82 8.90 14.24 15.99
CA HIS A 82 9.67 14.86 17.07
C HIS A 82 10.88 15.63 16.52
N ARG A 83 11.59 16.32 17.40
CA ARG A 83 12.84 17.02 17.07
C ARG A 83 13.94 16.56 18.01
N ALA A 84 15.14 16.49 17.48
CA ALA A 84 16.34 16.10 18.22
C ALA A 84 17.46 17.11 17.99
N GLN A 85 18.27 17.39 19.01
CA GLN A 85 19.43 18.27 18.87
C GLN A 85 20.70 17.46 18.62
N GLY A 86 21.47 17.86 17.62
CA GLY A 86 22.72 17.21 17.26
C GLY A 86 23.71 18.17 16.59
N ARG A 87 24.97 17.76 16.53
CA ARG A 87 26.09 18.52 15.91
C ARG A 87 26.53 17.95 14.58
N THR A 88 26.37 16.66 14.37
CA THR A 88 26.76 15.92 13.16
C THR A 88 25.61 15.02 12.70
N LEU A 89 25.65 14.53 11.46
CA LEU A 89 24.63 13.59 10.96
C LEU A 89 24.62 12.28 11.76
N ALA A 90 25.78 11.84 12.24
CA ALA A 90 25.91 10.63 13.06
C ALA A 90 25.15 10.72 14.39
N ASP A 91 24.95 11.92 14.94
CA ASP A 91 24.15 12.10 16.17
C ASP A 91 22.68 11.74 15.97
N PHE A 92 22.21 11.72 14.71
CA PHE A 92 20.82 11.38 14.36
C PHE A 92 20.61 9.91 14.01
N VAL A 93 21.69 9.13 13.80
CA VAL A 93 21.61 7.68 13.53
C VAL A 93 20.82 6.91 14.61
N PRO A 94 21.05 7.14 15.92
CA PRO A 94 20.29 6.43 16.95
C PRO A 94 18.78 6.73 16.91
N HIS A 95 18.35 7.78 16.21
CA HIS A 95 16.94 8.13 16.16
C HIS A 95 16.10 7.24 15.24
N HIS A 96 16.70 6.36 14.43
CA HIS A 96 15.96 5.26 13.79
C HIS A 96 15.21 4.40 14.81
N ALA A 97 15.87 4.09 15.93
CA ALA A 97 15.33 3.37 17.07
C ALA A 97 15.95 3.92 18.36
N PRO A 98 15.43 5.05 18.89
CA PRO A 98 16.02 5.73 20.03
C PRO A 98 16.15 4.78 21.23
N PRO A 99 17.33 4.66 21.86
CA PRO A 99 17.54 3.73 22.96
C PRO A 99 16.53 3.92 24.09
N GLY A 100 15.84 2.84 24.48
CA GLY A 100 14.85 2.86 25.56
C GLY A 100 13.48 3.47 25.18
N VAL A 101 13.29 3.88 23.92
CA VAL A 101 12.01 4.40 23.41
C VAL A 101 11.34 3.31 22.56
N PRO A 102 10.19 2.76 22.98
CA PRO A 102 9.50 1.74 22.22
C PRO A 102 8.62 2.37 21.14
N LEU A 103 9.23 2.90 20.07
CA LEU A 103 8.52 3.62 19.00
C LEU A 103 7.37 2.80 18.40
N ASP A 104 7.61 1.52 18.08
CA ASP A 104 6.59 0.65 17.51
C ASP A 104 5.41 0.45 18.47
N ALA A 105 5.66 0.37 19.78
CA ALA A 105 4.60 0.26 20.77
C ALA A 105 3.82 1.57 20.93
N LEU A 106 4.49 2.72 20.83
CA LEU A 106 3.83 4.03 20.83
C LEU A 106 2.94 4.20 19.60
N ALA A 107 3.46 3.86 18.42
CA ALA A 107 2.71 3.91 17.17
C ALA A 107 1.54 2.91 17.18
N ARG A 108 1.75 1.69 17.71
CA ARG A 108 0.68 0.71 17.89
C ARG A 108 -0.38 1.18 18.87
N GLY A 109 -0.01 1.76 20.01
CA GLY A 109 -0.95 2.32 20.97
C GLY A 109 -1.78 3.45 20.37
N ALA A 110 -1.16 4.30 19.55
CA ALA A 110 -1.85 5.34 18.79
C ALA A 110 -2.85 4.74 17.78
N LEU A 111 -2.44 3.70 17.03
CA LEU A 111 -3.33 2.97 16.12
C LEU A 111 -4.52 2.35 16.86
N ASP A 112 -4.28 1.64 17.97
CA ASP A 112 -5.33 1.01 18.77
C ASP A 112 -6.32 2.05 19.30
N GLY A 113 -5.82 3.23 19.68
CA GLY A 113 -6.64 4.40 20.01
C GLY A 113 -7.56 4.83 18.86
N VAL A 114 -7.04 4.88 17.63
CA VAL A 114 -7.86 5.18 16.43
C VAL A 114 -8.86 4.07 16.16
N LEU A 115 -8.43 2.81 16.14
CA LEU A 115 -9.28 1.65 15.87
C LEU A 115 -10.43 1.54 16.86
N SER A 116 -10.19 1.80 18.15
CA SER A 116 -11.25 1.80 19.17
C SER A 116 -12.41 2.75 18.86
N ARG A 117 -12.15 3.82 18.10
CA ARG A 117 -13.13 4.84 17.71
C ARG A 117 -13.87 4.49 16.42
N ILE A 118 -13.23 3.75 15.51
CA ILE A 118 -13.75 3.52 14.14
C ILE A 118 -14.10 2.06 13.83
N ALA A 119 -13.75 1.11 14.69
CA ALA A 119 -13.86 -0.34 14.42
C ALA A 119 -15.26 -0.78 13.95
N ALA A 120 -16.32 -0.17 14.50
CA ALA A 120 -17.71 -0.49 14.13
C ALA A 120 -18.07 -0.12 12.68
N HIS A 121 -17.24 0.70 12.02
CA HIS A 121 -17.47 1.20 10.67
C HIS A 121 -16.55 0.56 9.62
N LEU A 122 -15.51 -0.15 10.05
CA LEU A 122 -14.59 -0.83 9.16
C LEU A 122 -15.30 -1.98 8.43
N ARG A 123 -15.07 -2.09 7.12
CA ARG A 123 -15.59 -3.19 6.32
C ARG A 123 -14.53 -4.27 6.21
N ARG A 124 -14.90 -5.50 6.60
CA ARG A 124 -13.99 -6.65 6.70
C ARG A 124 -12.70 -6.29 7.47
N PRO A 125 -12.81 -5.89 8.75
CA PRO A 125 -11.66 -5.48 9.55
C PRO A 125 -10.67 -6.62 9.74
N ARG A 126 -9.38 -6.28 9.73
CA ARG A 126 -8.29 -7.16 10.14
C ARG A 126 -8.00 -6.87 11.61
N ILE A 127 -8.50 -7.74 12.48
CA ILE A 127 -8.54 -7.52 13.94
C ILE A 127 -7.12 -7.47 14.57
N SER A 128 -6.10 -7.98 13.87
CA SER A 128 -4.70 -7.80 14.23
C SER A 128 -3.89 -7.60 12.94
N PRO A 129 -3.75 -6.37 12.44
CA PRO A 129 -2.90 -6.12 11.28
C PRO A 129 -1.47 -6.57 11.60
N GLU A 130 -0.77 -7.11 10.60
CA GLU A 130 0.61 -7.57 10.70
C GLU A 130 1.58 -6.40 10.98
N ASN A 131 2.89 -6.65 10.88
CA ASN A 131 3.90 -5.61 11.04
C ASN A 131 3.61 -4.42 10.10
N PRO A 132 3.70 -3.18 10.60
CA PRO A 132 3.57 -2.00 9.75
C PRO A 132 4.70 -1.95 8.73
N GLU A 133 4.45 -1.25 7.62
CA GLU A 133 5.55 -0.63 6.89
C GLU A 133 6.00 0.61 7.65
N ALA A 134 7.15 0.47 8.32
CA ALA A 134 7.80 1.53 9.08
C ALA A 134 8.84 2.24 8.20
N TRP A 135 8.82 3.57 8.19
CA TRP A 135 9.77 4.35 7.42
C TRP A 135 10.10 5.65 8.14
N THR A 136 11.39 6.01 8.21
CA THR A 136 11.83 7.21 8.94
C THR A 136 12.25 8.31 7.98
N VAL A 137 11.84 9.55 8.23
CA VAL A 137 12.27 10.72 7.45
C VAL A 137 12.98 11.71 8.34
N PHE A 138 14.22 12.02 7.98
CA PHE A 138 15.02 13.08 8.59
C PHE A 138 14.88 14.35 7.77
N ARG A 139 14.16 15.34 8.30
CA ARG A 139 13.96 16.65 7.65
C ARG A 139 14.83 17.70 8.31
N PHE A 140 15.74 18.26 7.52
CA PHE A 140 16.59 19.39 7.90
C PHE A 140 16.18 20.64 7.13
N GLU A 141 16.42 21.80 7.73
CA GLU A 141 16.45 23.06 7.00
C GLU A 141 17.83 23.23 6.35
N ALA A 142 17.88 23.84 5.17
CA ALA A 142 19.14 24.10 4.46
C ALA A 142 20.15 24.86 5.33
N ALA A 143 19.67 25.78 6.17
CA ALA A 143 20.48 26.54 7.11
C ALA A 143 21.11 25.68 8.23
N GLU A 144 20.47 24.60 8.64
CA GLU A 144 20.98 23.70 9.68
C GLU A 144 22.21 22.93 9.19
N LEU A 145 22.20 22.54 7.91
CA LEU A 145 23.28 21.83 7.24
C LEU A 145 24.26 22.76 6.50
N GLN A 146 24.01 24.07 6.53
CA GLN A 146 24.81 25.09 5.84
C GLN A 146 24.91 24.83 4.32
N ILE A 147 23.83 24.33 3.72
CA ILE A 147 23.79 24.01 2.30
C ILE A 147 23.60 25.30 1.50
N THR A 148 24.61 25.65 0.71
CA THR A 148 24.54 26.70 -0.33
C THR A 148 24.49 26.12 -1.74
N ASP A 149 25.05 24.93 -1.91
CA ASP A 149 24.98 24.12 -3.12
C ASP A 149 24.84 22.64 -2.72
N ALA A 150 23.67 22.07 -2.96
CA ALA A 150 23.31 20.72 -2.55
C ALA A 150 24.19 19.66 -3.23
N THR A 151 24.66 19.92 -4.46
CA THR A 151 25.53 18.99 -5.18
C THR A 151 26.92 18.95 -4.55
N GLU A 152 27.50 20.12 -4.28
CA GLU A 152 28.79 20.22 -3.59
C GLU A 152 28.70 19.62 -2.18
N TRP A 153 27.66 19.97 -1.43
CA TRP A 153 27.46 19.46 -0.08
C TRP A 153 27.32 17.93 -0.07
N MET A 154 26.51 17.36 -0.97
CA MET A 154 26.34 15.91 -1.08
C MET A 154 27.66 15.21 -1.36
N ASN A 155 28.49 15.74 -2.27
CA ASN A 155 29.79 15.16 -2.58
C ASN A 155 30.74 15.12 -1.38
N ASN A 156 30.65 16.11 -0.48
CA ASN A 156 31.47 16.18 0.72
C ASN A 156 30.96 15.31 1.88
N HIS A 157 29.66 15.00 1.91
CA HIS A 157 29.00 14.29 3.03
C HIS A 157 28.43 12.92 2.66
N ARG A 158 28.83 12.34 1.50
CA ARG A 158 28.30 11.07 0.97
C ARG A 158 28.17 9.97 2.01
N ARG A 159 29.28 9.67 2.70
CA ARG A 159 29.37 8.59 3.69
C ARG A 159 28.50 8.85 4.91
N GLU A 160 28.44 10.09 5.36
CA GLU A 160 27.65 10.49 6.53
C GLU A 160 26.15 10.42 6.25
N VAL A 161 25.73 10.84 5.05
CA VAL A 161 24.35 10.67 4.59
C VAL A 161 24.01 9.20 4.45
N ALA A 162 24.88 8.38 3.84
CA ALA A 162 24.65 6.95 3.72
C ALA A 162 24.55 6.26 5.10
N GLY A 163 25.43 6.62 6.04
CA GLY A 163 25.37 6.13 7.43
C GLY A 163 24.09 6.54 8.14
N LEU A 164 23.67 7.81 7.98
CA LEU A 164 22.37 8.27 8.49
C LEU A 164 21.23 7.42 7.91
N LEU A 165 21.20 7.16 6.61
CA LEU A 165 20.07 6.48 5.98
C LEU A 165 20.00 4.99 6.26
N THR A 166 21.15 4.33 6.39
CA THR A 166 21.28 2.89 6.68
C THR A 166 21.28 2.56 8.18
N GLY A 167 21.34 3.59 9.05
CA GLY A 167 21.46 3.39 10.49
C GLY A 167 22.86 2.98 10.96
N GLU A 168 23.90 3.18 10.13
CA GLU A 168 25.29 2.88 10.47
C GLU A 168 25.96 4.08 11.16
N ALA A 169 26.33 3.89 12.43
CA ALA A 169 26.96 4.94 13.24
C ALA A 169 28.42 5.21 12.86
N ASP A 170 29.12 4.24 12.26
CA ASP A 170 30.47 4.42 11.72
C ASP A 170 30.46 4.39 10.18
N PRO A 171 30.16 5.53 9.52
CA PRO A 171 30.07 5.61 8.07
C PRO A 171 31.40 5.34 7.34
N GLY A 172 32.53 5.34 8.06
CA GLY A 172 33.84 4.97 7.53
C GLY A 172 33.93 3.49 7.15
N ARG A 173 33.09 2.64 7.74
CA ARG A 173 33.06 1.18 7.47
C ARG A 173 32.24 0.80 6.26
N LEU A 174 31.37 1.69 5.78
CA LEU A 174 30.59 1.46 4.57
C LEU A 174 31.53 1.30 3.36
N SER A 175 31.27 0.28 2.56
CA SER A 175 31.96 0.12 1.27
C SER A 175 31.53 1.23 0.32
N ASP A 176 32.38 1.59 -0.66
CA ASP A 176 32.00 2.58 -1.66
C ASP A 176 30.77 2.14 -2.47
N GLN A 177 30.62 0.82 -2.70
CA GLN A 177 29.44 0.26 -3.36
C GLN A 177 28.16 0.50 -2.55
N GLU A 178 28.20 0.31 -1.24
CA GLU A 178 27.04 0.54 -0.37
C GLU A 178 26.67 2.02 -0.35
N VAL A 179 27.66 2.90 -0.22
CA VAL A 179 27.45 4.36 -0.27
C VAL A 179 26.81 4.77 -1.61
N ASP A 180 27.30 4.24 -2.72
CA ASP A 180 26.76 4.53 -4.05
C ASP A 180 25.34 3.99 -4.23
N GLU A 181 25.03 2.83 -3.64
CA GLU A 181 23.69 2.24 -3.67
C GLU A 181 22.69 3.06 -2.85
N THR A 182 23.02 3.38 -1.59
CA THR A 182 22.17 4.20 -0.71
C THR A 182 21.88 5.58 -1.31
N LEU A 183 22.88 6.19 -1.96
CA LEU A 183 22.74 7.54 -2.53
C LEU A 183 22.18 7.54 -3.96
N ARG A 184 21.83 6.38 -4.53
CA ARG A 184 21.38 6.24 -5.91
C ARG A 184 20.16 7.11 -6.22
N GLN A 185 19.23 7.22 -5.27
CA GLN A 185 17.99 8.01 -5.41
C GLN A 185 18.13 9.39 -4.76
N THR A 186 19.04 10.21 -5.32
CA THR A 186 19.27 11.59 -4.87
C THR A 186 18.69 12.60 -5.86
N PHE A 187 17.88 13.53 -5.36
CA PHE A 187 17.19 14.55 -6.16
C PHE A 187 17.34 15.93 -5.55
N SER A 188 17.35 16.94 -6.42
CA SER A 188 17.37 18.35 -6.06
C SER A 188 16.67 19.14 -7.17
N TYR A 189 16.01 20.24 -6.81
CA TYR A 189 15.34 21.16 -7.72
C TYR A 189 15.98 22.55 -7.71
N TYR A 190 16.27 23.06 -6.51
CA TYR A 190 17.01 24.29 -6.25
C TYR A 190 18.44 24.00 -5.78
N ARG A 191 19.25 25.03 -5.55
CA ARG A 191 20.63 24.81 -5.08
C ARG A 191 20.69 24.44 -3.60
N ASP A 192 19.62 24.65 -2.86
CA ASP A 192 19.54 24.55 -1.41
C ASP A 192 18.52 23.50 -0.94
N ASP A 193 17.97 22.70 -1.86
CA ASP A 193 17.10 21.57 -1.54
C ASP A 193 17.75 20.22 -1.92
N LEU A 194 17.33 19.19 -1.21
CA LEU A 194 17.87 17.85 -1.40
C LEU A 194 16.87 16.82 -0.88
N ALA A 195 16.62 15.78 -1.67
CA ALA A 195 15.91 14.59 -1.23
C ALA A 195 16.77 13.37 -1.54
N VAL A 196 17.07 12.57 -0.53
CA VAL A 196 17.78 11.29 -0.66
C VAL A 196 16.89 10.20 -0.11
N ILE A 197 16.57 9.22 -0.94
CA ILE A 197 15.59 8.18 -0.63
C ILE A 197 16.33 6.85 -0.49
N ASP A 198 16.15 6.19 0.65
CA ASP A 198 16.60 4.82 0.87
C ASP A 198 15.44 3.93 1.37
N TRP A 199 15.72 2.65 1.59
CA TRP A 199 14.71 1.65 1.93
C TRP A 199 14.13 1.89 3.33
N GLU A 200 14.98 2.09 4.34
CA GLU A 200 14.54 2.24 5.73
C GLU A 200 14.28 3.70 6.12
N SER A 201 14.89 4.65 5.39
CA SER A 201 14.69 6.06 5.67
C SER A 201 14.95 6.99 4.48
N ALA A 202 14.63 8.27 4.66
CA ALA A 202 14.96 9.33 3.72
C ALA A 202 15.51 10.57 4.43
N LEU A 203 16.33 11.32 3.70
CA LEU A 203 16.81 12.64 4.07
C LEU A 203 16.11 13.67 3.19
N VAL A 204 15.50 14.69 3.82
CA VAL A 204 14.93 15.83 3.11
C VAL A 204 15.56 17.10 3.66
N VAL A 205 16.04 17.94 2.75
CA VAL A 205 16.49 19.29 3.02
C VAL A 205 15.64 20.21 2.17
N ASP A 206 14.97 21.17 2.81
CA ASP A 206 14.19 22.18 2.11
C ASP A 206 14.38 23.53 2.82
N PRO A 207 14.59 24.64 2.09
CA PRO A 207 14.62 25.98 2.69
C PRO A 207 13.25 26.43 3.24
N GLY A 208 12.17 25.74 2.85
CA GLY A 208 10.79 26.03 3.23
C GLY A 208 10.00 24.79 3.70
N PRO A 209 8.66 24.85 3.58
CA PRO A 209 7.78 23.74 3.96
C PRO A 209 7.97 22.53 3.03
N ALA A 210 8.55 21.45 3.55
CA ALA A 210 8.84 20.22 2.83
C ALA A 210 7.61 19.29 2.66
N GLU A 211 6.42 19.76 3.01
CA GLU A 211 5.21 18.93 3.06
C GLU A 211 4.85 18.28 1.73
N ASP A 212 5.12 18.91 0.59
CA ASP A 212 4.81 18.31 -0.71
C ASP A 212 5.69 17.07 -0.98
N VAL A 213 6.98 17.12 -0.59
CA VAL A 213 7.89 15.96 -0.66
C VAL A 213 7.48 14.89 0.35
N LEU A 214 7.15 15.29 1.59
CA LEU A 214 6.66 14.35 2.61
C LEU A 214 5.36 13.66 2.19
N ARG A 215 4.49 14.33 1.41
CA ARG A 215 3.27 13.73 0.85
C ARG A 215 3.56 12.74 -0.26
N VAL A 216 4.57 13.01 -1.09
CA VAL A 216 5.05 12.04 -2.10
C VAL A 216 5.62 10.79 -1.44
N PHE A 217 6.38 10.98 -0.37
CA PHE A 217 6.94 9.94 0.47
C PHE A 217 5.86 9.05 1.08
N GLU A 218 4.87 9.67 1.72
CA GLU A 218 3.72 8.96 2.26
C GLU A 218 2.93 8.22 1.18
N LEU A 219 2.71 8.84 0.00
CA LEU A 219 2.03 8.19 -1.13
C LEU A 219 2.77 6.94 -1.61
N ALA A 220 4.10 6.99 -1.75
CA ALA A 220 4.87 5.85 -2.22
C ALA A 220 4.87 4.70 -1.20
N ASN A 221 5.03 5.01 0.10
CA ASN A 221 4.95 4.01 1.16
C ASN A 221 3.55 3.37 1.23
N LEU A 222 2.51 4.20 1.06
CA LEU A 222 1.13 3.76 1.04
C LEU A 222 0.82 2.82 -0.13
N GLN A 223 1.37 3.09 -1.32
CA GLN A 223 1.24 2.20 -2.47
C GLN A 223 1.97 0.87 -2.27
N LEU A 224 3.09 0.86 -1.56
CA LEU A 224 3.77 -0.39 -1.20
C LEU A 224 2.84 -1.27 -0.35
N VAL A 225 2.24 -0.71 0.70
CA VAL A 225 1.26 -1.40 1.55
C VAL A 225 0.08 -1.91 0.73
N GLU A 226 -0.44 -1.06 -0.16
CA GLU A 226 -1.57 -1.39 -1.03
C GLU A 226 -1.26 -2.56 -1.97
N TYR A 227 -0.12 -2.54 -2.67
CA TYR A 227 0.24 -3.65 -3.54
C TYR A 227 0.49 -4.94 -2.76
N ARG A 228 1.14 -4.88 -1.59
CA ARG A 228 1.30 -6.05 -0.71
C ARG A 228 -0.05 -6.60 -0.24
N HIS A 229 -1.01 -5.72 0.04
CA HIS A 229 -2.37 -6.12 0.40
C HIS A 229 -3.05 -6.86 -0.76
N TYR A 230 -3.02 -6.28 -1.97
CA TYR A 230 -3.61 -6.91 -3.15
C TYR A 230 -2.93 -8.23 -3.47
N ASP A 231 -1.62 -8.28 -3.41
CA ASP A 231 -0.83 -9.50 -3.65
C ASP A 231 -1.27 -10.66 -2.74
N ALA A 232 -1.40 -10.39 -1.43
CA ALA A 232 -1.84 -11.37 -0.44
C ALA A 232 -3.32 -11.76 -0.57
N GLU A 233 -4.20 -10.83 -0.93
CA GLU A 233 -5.62 -11.14 -1.13
C GLU A 233 -5.84 -11.95 -2.41
N LEU A 234 -5.18 -11.59 -3.50
CA LEU A 234 -5.25 -12.33 -4.76
C LEU A 234 -4.67 -13.74 -4.62
N ASP A 235 -3.64 -13.95 -3.80
CA ASP A 235 -3.15 -15.31 -3.51
C ASP A 235 -4.20 -16.20 -2.86
N ARG A 236 -4.99 -15.66 -1.92
CA ARG A 236 -6.10 -16.39 -1.30
C ARG A 236 -7.17 -16.70 -2.32
N VAL A 237 -7.47 -15.76 -3.20
CA VAL A 237 -8.44 -15.92 -4.29
C VAL A 237 -8.00 -17.01 -5.27
N VAL A 238 -6.76 -16.96 -5.73
CA VAL A 238 -6.17 -17.96 -6.63
C VAL A 238 -6.21 -19.35 -5.98
N SER A 239 -5.80 -19.45 -4.72
CA SER A 239 -5.81 -20.71 -3.97
C SER A 239 -7.21 -21.31 -3.87
N ARG A 240 -8.22 -20.50 -3.53
CA ARG A 240 -9.63 -20.93 -3.49
C ARG A 240 -10.14 -21.35 -4.86
N ALA A 241 -9.81 -20.62 -5.91
CA ALA A 241 -10.22 -20.97 -7.27
C ALA A 241 -9.67 -22.34 -7.70
N TYR A 242 -8.41 -22.64 -7.35
CA TYR A 242 -7.83 -23.97 -7.58
C TYR A 242 -8.51 -25.07 -6.75
N GLU A 243 -8.80 -24.82 -5.47
CA GLU A 243 -9.52 -25.77 -4.62
C GLU A 243 -10.91 -26.09 -5.19
N ASP A 244 -11.67 -25.08 -5.59
CA ASP A 244 -13.01 -25.21 -6.20
C ASP A 244 -12.97 -26.03 -7.50
N LEU A 245 -11.96 -25.81 -8.36
CA LEU A 245 -11.74 -26.59 -9.57
C LEU A 245 -11.36 -28.05 -9.27
N SER A 246 -10.54 -28.29 -8.24
CA SER A 246 -10.10 -29.64 -7.86
C SER A 246 -11.22 -30.50 -7.25
N GLN A 247 -12.08 -29.90 -6.42
CA GLN A 247 -13.22 -30.57 -5.79
C GLN A 247 -14.36 -30.86 -6.78
N ALA A 248 -14.31 -30.32 -7.99
CA ALA A 248 -15.25 -30.63 -9.06
C ALA A 248 -15.14 -32.07 -9.59
N ARG A 249 -14.19 -32.89 -9.11
CA ARG A 249 -14.04 -34.30 -9.47
C ARG A 249 -14.86 -35.21 -8.53
N GLY A 250 -16.16 -35.40 -8.82
CA GLY A 250 -17.00 -36.43 -8.16
C GLY A 250 -18.50 -36.40 -8.49
N PRO A 251 -19.30 -37.42 -8.07
CA PRO A 251 -20.71 -37.58 -8.44
C PRO A 251 -21.69 -36.57 -7.81
N ARG A 252 -21.22 -35.65 -6.94
CA ARG A 252 -22.02 -34.53 -6.39
C ARG A 252 -22.34 -33.42 -7.40
N LEU A 253 -21.97 -33.62 -8.67
CA LEU A 253 -22.09 -32.63 -9.75
C LEU A 253 -23.54 -32.26 -10.13
N PHE A 254 -24.54 -33.07 -9.75
CA PHE A 254 -25.90 -32.93 -10.27
C PHE A 254 -26.79 -31.86 -9.59
N PHE A 255 -26.45 -31.40 -8.38
CA PHE A 255 -27.37 -30.55 -7.58
C PHE A 255 -26.78 -29.23 -7.04
N GLY A 256 -25.51 -28.90 -7.31
CA GLY A 256 -24.80 -27.77 -6.67
C GLY A 256 -24.14 -26.76 -7.63
N GLY A 257 -24.84 -26.33 -8.69
CA GLY A 257 -24.30 -25.42 -9.71
C GLY A 257 -24.51 -23.92 -9.44
N GLY A 258 -25.52 -23.56 -8.63
CA GLY A 258 -25.90 -22.15 -8.39
C GLY A 258 -24.91 -21.38 -7.51
N ASP A 259 -24.42 -22.00 -6.45
CA ASP A 259 -23.47 -21.37 -5.51
C ASP A 259 -22.12 -21.10 -6.16
N ARG A 260 -21.66 -21.97 -7.07
CA ARG A 260 -20.42 -21.78 -7.83
C ARG A 260 -20.45 -20.58 -8.78
N LEU A 261 -21.57 -20.36 -9.47
CA LEU A 261 -21.72 -19.17 -10.32
C LEU A 261 -21.83 -17.87 -9.50
N ARG A 262 -22.29 -17.95 -8.25
CA ARG A 262 -22.34 -16.79 -7.35
C ARG A 262 -20.96 -16.46 -6.79
N SER A 263 -20.22 -17.45 -6.30
CA SER A 263 -18.84 -17.25 -5.82
C SER A 263 -17.93 -16.69 -6.92
N LEU A 264 -18.05 -17.21 -8.15
CA LEU A 264 -17.30 -16.69 -9.31
C LEU A 264 -17.64 -15.23 -9.67
N ARG A 265 -18.88 -14.78 -9.44
CA ARG A 265 -19.30 -13.39 -9.70
C ARG A 265 -18.80 -12.43 -8.64
N GLU A 266 -18.88 -12.82 -7.37
CA GLU A 266 -18.35 -12.04 -6.24
C GLU A 266 -16.84 -11.86 -6.39
N LEU A 267 -16.14 -12.93 -6.80
CA LEU A 267 -14.71 -12.89 -7.09
C LEU A 267 -14.37 -11.90 -8.20
N ARG A 268 -15.10 -11.95 -9.32
CA ARG A 268 -14.88 -11.06 -10.47
C ARG A 268 -15.10 -9.58 -10.13
N LEU A 269 -16.09 -9.26 -9.29
CA LEU A 269 -16.29 -7.90 -8.82
C LEU A 269 -15.11 -7.43 -7.96
N SER A 270 -14.63 -8.26 -7.02
CA SER A 270 -13.48 -7.92 -6.20
C SER A 270 -12.18 -7.73 -6.99
N VAL A 271 -11.98 -8.50 -8.06
CA VAL A 271 -10.84 -8.39 -8.98
C VAL A 271 -10.91 -7.11 -9.81
N ALA A 272 -12.11 -6.73 -10.26
CA ALA A 272 -12.33 -5.50 -11.01
C ALA A 272 -12.05 -4.24 -10.17
N ASP A 273 -12.52 -4.23 -8.91
CA ASP A 273 -12.26 -3.11 -7.99
C ASP A 273 -10.75 -2.90 -7.78
N VAL A 274 -9.98 -3.98 -7.60
CA VAL A 274 -8.52 -3.93 -7.45
C VAL A 274 -7.84 -3.42 -8.74
N ALA A 275 -8.27 -3.90 -9.90
CA ALA A 275 -7.70 -3.49 -11.18
C ALA A 275 -7.91 -1.99 -11.45
N ASP A 276 -9.12 -1.48 -11.19
CA ASP A 276 -9.47 -0.05 -11.37
C ASP A 276 -8.62 0.85 -10.44
N GLU A 277 -8.37 0.42 -9.21
CA GLU A 277 -7.58 1.18 -8.24
C GLU A 277 -6.09 1.25 -8.64
N ILE A 278 -5.52 0.15 -9.13
CA ILE A 278 -4.13 0.06 -9.64
C ILE A 278 -3.91 0.96 -10.87
N GLU A 279 -4.92 1.09 -11.75
CA GLU A 279 -4.82 1.92 -12.94
C GLU A 279 -4.82 3.42 -12.58
N ASN A 280 -5.50 3.81 -11.51
CA ASN A 280 -5.64 5.19 -11.10
C ASN A 280 -4.50 5.69 -10.19
N ALA A 281 -3.79 4.78 -9.51
CA ALA A 281 -2.74 5.09 -8.53
C ALA A 281 -1.60 6.02 -9.03
N THR A 282 -1.33 6.09 -10.33
CA THR A 282 -0.16 6.81 -10.90
C THR A 282 -0.49 8.18 -11.52
N LYS A 283 -1.77 8.56 -11.62
CA LYS A 283 -2.22 9.75 -12.40
C LYS A 283 -2.05 11.09 -11.66
N PHE A 284 -1.27 11.16 -10.58
CA PHE A 284 -1.41 12.20 -9.54
C PHE A 284 -0.29 13.24 -9.43
N LEU A 285 0.77 13.15 -10.24
CA LEU A 285 1.95 13.99 -10.08
C LEU A 285 1.94 15.10 -11.12
N GLY A 286 1.64 16.31 -10.67
CA GLY A 286 1.56 17.50 -11.52
C GLY A 286 2.85 18.30 -11.66
N ASP A 287 3.71 18.24 -10.64
CA ASP A 287 5.03 18.86 -10.66
C ASP A 287 6.08 17.84 -11.11
N TRP A 288 6.92 18.21 -12.07
CA TRP A 288 7.97 17.35 -12.61
C TRP A 288 9.04 16.97 -11.57
N HIS A 289 9.37 17.84 -10.61
CA HIS A 289 10.31 17.50 -9.54
C HIS A 289 9.74 16.44 -8.61
N LEU A 290 8.50 16.65 -8.15
CA LEU A 290 7.81 15.71 -7.27
C LEU A 290 7.54 14.38 -7.98
N ALA A 291 7.32 14.41 -9.30
CA ALA A 291 7.28 13.20 -10.10
C ALA A 291 8.61 12.43 -10.10
N ARG A 292 9.75 13.12 -10.19
CA ARG A 292 11.08 12.48 -10.08
C ARG A 292 11.32 11.87 -8.70
N VAL A 293 10.99 12.61 -7.64
CA VAL A 293 11.08 12.13 -6.26
C VAL A 293 10.24 10.86 -6.08
N TYR A 294 8.98 10.89 -6.54
CA TYR A 294 8.10 9.72 -6.52
C TYR A 294 8.68 8.55 -7.31
N MET A 295 9.20 8.78 -8.52
CA MET A 295 9.83 7.72 -9.31
C MET A 295 11.05 7.13 -8.59
N GLY A 296 11.79 7.95 -7.85
CA GLY A 296 12.87 7.50 -6.99
C GLY A 296 12.37 6.58 -5.87
N CYS A 297 11.31 6.97 -5.16
CA CYS A 297 10.66 6.10 -4.17
C CYS A 297 10.15 4.81 -4.81
N ALA A 298 9.45 4.91 -5.94
CA ALA A 298 8.88 3.77 -6.64
C ALA A 298 9.95 2.76 -7.08
N ALA A 299 11.09 3.26 -7.56
CA ALA A 299 12.24 2.42 -7.89
C ALA A 299 12.87 1.80 -6.63
N ARG A 300 13.03 2.56 -5.55
CA ARG A 300 13.61 2.03 -4.30
C ARG A 300 12.72 0.97 -3.65
N PHE A 301 11.40 1.18 -3.68
CA PHE A 301 10.39 0.29 -3.10
C PHE A 301 9.96 -0.86 -4.03
N HIS A 302 10.51 -0.94 -5.24
CA HIS A 302 10.13 -1.94 -6.25
C HIS A 302 8.62 -1.94 -6.58
N LEU A 303 8.00 -0.75 -6.58
CA LEU A 303 6.57 -0.61 -6.85
C LEU A 303 6.17 -1.14 -8.24
N PRO A 304 6.95 -0.95 -9.32
CA PRO A 304 6.63 -1.54 -10.63
C PRO A 304 6.59 -3.07 -10.59
N GLU A 305 7.50 -3.72 -9.87
CA GLU A 305 7.57 -5.17 -9.74
C GLU A 305 6.39 -5.72 -8.93
N TRP A 306 6.06 -5.06 -7.82
CA TRP A 306 4.86 -5.37 -7.04
C TRP A 306 3.58 -5.24 -7.88
N LYS A 307 3.46 -4.13 -8.62
CA LYS A 307 2.34 -3.93 -9.54
C LYS A 307 2.24 -5.04 -10.59
N ALA A 308 3.36 -5.40 -11.21
CA ALA A 308 3.40 -6.46 -12.22
C ALA A 308 2.99 -7.82 -11.64
N ALA A 309 3.43 -8.16 -10.43
CA ALA A 309 3.04 -9.40 -9.75
C ALA A 309 1.52 -9.45 -9.48
N VAL A 310 0.94 -8.33 -9.04
CA VAL A 310 -0.51 -8.21 -8.82
C VAL A 310 -1.28 -8.32 -10.14
N GLU A 311 -0.83 -7.65 -11.21
CA GLU A 311 -1.44 -7.76 -12.55
C GLU A 311 -1.40 -9.19 -13.11
N GLU A 312 -0.30 -9.93 -12.90
CA GLU A 312 -0.18 -11.33 -13.30
C GLU A 312 -1.17 -12.23 -12.54
N LYS A 313 -1.37 -11.99 -11.24
CA LYS A 313 -2.38 -12.70 -10.44
C LYS A 313 -3.80 -12.40 -10.90
N LEU A 314 -4.14 -11.13 -11.18
CA LEU A 314 -5.44 -10.76 -11.74
C LEU A 314 -5.70 -11.50 -13.06
N LYS A 315 -4.73 -11.52 -13.96
CA LYS A 315 -4.80 -12.26 -15.22
C LYS A 315 -5.02 -13.77 -15.00
N THR A 316 -4.28 -14.36 -14.06
CA THR A 316 -4.44 -15.78 -13.70
C THR A 316 -5.85 -16.09 -13.22
N ILE A 317 -6.45 -15.21 -12.41
CA ILE A 317 -7.83 -15.36 -11.93
C ILE A 317 -8.84 -15.29 -13.07
N ASP A 318 -8.65 -14.34 -14.01
CA ASP A 318 -9.49 -14.23 -15.20
C ASP A 318 -9.42 -15.48 -16.10
N GLU A 319 -8.23 -16.07 -16.25
CA GLU A 319 -8.03 -17.32 -16.99
C GLU A 319 -8.74 -18.51 -16.31
N LEU A 320 -8.61 -18.65 -14.98
CA LEU A 320 -9.30 -19.68 -14.19
C LEU A 320 -10.83 -19.51 -14.26
N TYR A 321 -11.32 -18.26 -14.23
CA TYR A 321 -12.73 -17.96 -14.42
C TYR A 321 -13.23 -18.40 -15.81
N ASN A 322 -12.49 -18.05 -16.87
CA ASN A 322 -12.86 -18.40 -18.24
C ASN A 322 -12.88 -19.92 -18.44
N LEU A 323 -11.93 -20.63 -17.84
CA LEU A 323 -11.91 -22.09 -17.82
C LEU A 323 -13.16 -22.66 -17.12
N ALA A 324 -13.46 -22.22 -15.89
CA ALA A 324 -14.62 -22.67 -15.12
C ALA A 324 -15.96 -22.36 -15.83
N ALA A 325 -16.07 -21.18 -16.45
CA ALA A 325 -17.26 -20.78 -17.20
C ALA A 325 -17.48 -21.66 -18.44
N SER A 326 -16.40 -22.03 -19.14
CA SER A 326 -16.45 -22.91 -20.32
C SER A 326 -16.94 -24.32 -19.96
N GLU A 327 -16.49 -24.89 -18.84
CA GLU A 327 -16.97 -26.20 -18.36
C GLU A 327 -18.47 -26.19 -18.04
N SER A 328 -18.98 -25.12 -17.44
CA SER A 328 -20.42 -24.97 -17.19
C SER A 328 -21.23 -24.90 -18.49
N SER A 329 -20.72 -24.21 -19.52
CA SER A 329 -21.37 -24.14 -20.83
C SER A 329 -21.40 -25.51 -21.50
N ASN A 330 -20.25 -26.21 -21.54
CA ASN A 330 -20.15 -27.56 -22.08
C ASN A 330 -21.05 -28.55 -21.33
N ARG A 331 -21.16 -28.45 -19.99
CA ARG A 331 -22.07 -29.30 -19.21
C ARG A 331 -23.55 -29.03 -19.52
N LYS A 332 -23.95 -27.77 -19.73
CA LYS A 332 -25.32 -27.44 -20.15
C LYS A 332 -25.62 -27.99 -21.54
N MET A 333 -24.66 -27.90 -22.45
CA MET A 333 -24.78 -28.48 -23.79
C MET A 333 -24.92 -30.00 -23.74
N LEU A 334 -24.10 -30.68 -22.91
CA LEU A 334 -24.16 -32.13 -22.72
C LEU A 334 -25.44 -32.60 -22.01
N LEU A 335 -25.96 -31.82 -21.05
CA LEU A 335 -27.28 -32.08 -20.46
C LEU A 335 -28.42 -31.91 -21.47
N LEU A 336 -28.32 -30.89 -22.34
CA LEU A 336 -29.30 -30.66 -23.39
C LEU A 336 -29.26 -31.80 -24.42
N GLU A 337 -28.06 -32.26 -24.80
CA GLU A 337 -27.86 -33.44 -25.64
C GLU A 337 -28.40 -34.71 -24.97
N ALA A 338 -28.08 -34.95 -23.70
CA ALA A 338 -28.58 -36.09 -22.94
C ALA A 338 -30.12 -36.06 -22.82
N MET A 339 -30.72 -34.89 -22.64
CA MET A 339 -32.17 -34.73 -22.59
C MET A 339 -32.81 -35.06 -23.94
N ILE A 340 -32.19 -34.64 -25.06
CA ILE A 340 -32.62 -35.03 -26.41
C ILE A 340 -32.53 -36.55 -26.59
N VAL A 341 -31.41 -37.17 -26.18
CA VAL A 341 -31.22 -38.64 -26.25
C VAL A 341 -32.27 -39.38 -25.41
N VAL A 342 -32.55 -38.90 -24.20
CA VAL A 342 -33.60 -39.47 -23.33
C VAL A 342 -34.98 -39.34 -23.98
N LEU A 343 -35.30 -38.17 -24.56
CA LEU A 343 -36.55 -37.96 -25.28
C LEU A 343 -36.72 -38.96 -26.44
N PHE A 344 -35.65 -39.17 -27.22
CA PHE A 344 -35.64 -40.16 -28.31
C PHE A 344 -35.88 -41.60 -27.81
N ILE A 345 -35.25 -41.99 -26.71
CA ILE A 345 -35.45 -43.33 -26.13
C ILE A 345 -36.90 -43.51 -25.68
N LEU A 346 -37.49 -42.49 -25.05
CA LEU A 346 -38.88 -42.51 -24.61
C LEU A 346 -39.86 -42.60 -25.79
N ASP A 347 -39.63 -41.85 -26.86
CA ASP A 347 -40.43 -41.92 -28.08
C ASP A 347 -40.35 -43.31 -28.73
N LEU A 348 -39.14 -43.89 -28.80
CA LEU A 348 -38.93 -45.23 -29.38
C LEU A 348 -39.68 -46.30 -28.58
N LEU A 349 -39.64 -46.22 -27.24
CA LEU A 349 -40.38 -47.13 -26.36
C LEU A 349 -41.89 -46.97 -26.51
N ALA A 350 -42.39 -45.73 -26.57
CA ALA A 350 -43.81 -45.45 -26.77
C ALA A 350 -44.32 -46.02 -28.11
N LEU A 351 -43.51 -45.88 -29.17
CA LEU A 351 -43.83 -46.40 -30.51
C LEU A 351 -43.82 -47.93 -30.53
N PHE A 352 -42.89 -48.56 -29.82
CA PHE A 352 -42.83 -50.02 -29.69
C PHE A 352 -44.03 -50.58 -28.90
N LEU A 353 -44.43 -49.89 -27.82
CA LEU A 353 -45.63 -50.23 -27.04
C LEU A 353 -46.92 -50.03 -27.82
N ALA A 354 -46.98 -49.01 -28.68
CA ALA A 354 -48.11 -48.78 -29.58
C ALA A 354 -48.19 -49.81 -30.71
N SER A 355 -47.05 -50.34 -31.17
CA SER A 355 -46.99 -51.40 -32.19
C SER A 355 -47.25 -52.82 -31.66
N SER A 356 -47.23 -53.01 -30.34
CA SER A 356 -47.46 -54.31 -29.67
C SER A 356 -48.92 -54.51 -29.21
N LYS A 357 -49.81 -53.57 -29.51
CA LYS A 357 -51.27 -53.70 -29.42
C LYS A 357 -51.85 -53.80 -30.82
#